data_AF-A0A957CR65-F1
#
_entry.id   AF-A0A957CR65-F1
#
_cell.length_a   1.000
_cell.length_b   1.000
_cell.length_c   1.000
_cell.angle_alpha   90.00
_cell.angle_beta   90.00
_cell.angle_gamma   90.00
#
_symmetry.space_group_name_H-M   'P 1'
#
loop_
_entity.id
_entity.type
_entity.pdbx_description
1 polymer ?
#
loop_
_entity_poly.entity_id
_entity_poly.type
_entity_poly.pdbx_seq_one_letter_code
_entity_poly.pdbx_strand_id
1 'polypeptide(L)' 'MNKIIYIKTLTRPSLTIENTRITPQSKLFTVERPSFQIIWHRPTGVLIEEENRTKVVPIWDVT' A
#
# COMPACT_ATOMS: atom_id res chain seq x y z
N MET A 1 -29.51 0.46 -5.85
CA MET A 1 -28.45 -0.57 -5.86
C MET A 1 -27.14 0.12 -5.52
N ASN A 2 -26.69 0.04 -4.28
CA ASN A 2 -25.51 0.80 -3.82
C ASN A 2 -24.24 0.17 -4.40
N LYS A 3 -23.51 0.94 -5.22
CA LYS A 3 -22.15 0.62 -5.63
C LYS A 3 -21.23 1.37 -4.67
N ILE A 4 -20.40 0.64 -3.93
CA ILE A 4 -19.41 1.25 -3.04
C ILE A 4 -18.04 1.05 -3.69
N ILE A 5 -17.33 2.16 -3.91
CA ILE A 5 -15.93 2.17 -4.34
C ILE A 5 -15.14 2.86 -3.23
N TYR A 6 -14.10 2.22 -2.74
CA TYR A 6 -13.20 2.86 -1.79
C TYR A 6 -11.74 2.48 -2.06
N ILE A 7 -10.85 3.43 -1.76
CA ILE A 7 -9.39 3.27 -1.84
C ILE A 7 -8.83 3.42 -0.42
N LYS A 8 -8.00 2.48 0.00
CA LYS A 8 -7.33 2.53 1.31
C LYS A 8 -5.84 2.28 1.15
N THR A 9 -5.01 3.11 1.77
CA THR A 9 -3.58 2.81 1.91
C THR A 9 -3.41 1.77 3.02
N LEU A 10 -2.70 0.69 2.71
CA LEU A 10 -2.32 -0.36 3.65
C LEU A 10 -0.81 -0.35 3.83
N THR A 11 -0.37 -0.29 5.07
CA THR A 11 1.00 -0.58 5.47
C THR A 11 1.10 -2.05 5.85
N ARG A 12 2.14 -2.73 5.36
CA ARG A 12 2.46 -4.10 5.79
C ARG A 12 3.44 -4.06 6.98
N PRO A 13 3.62 -5.20 7.69
CA PRO A 13 4.64 -5.29 8.73
C PRO A 13 6.00 -4.79 8.22
N SER A 14 6.64 -3.96 9.03
CA SER A 14 7.95 -3.41 8.72
C SER A 14 9.02 -4.48 8.88
N LEU A 15 9.94 -4.56 7.92
CA LEU A 15 11.18 -5.31 8.02
C LEU A 15 12.28 -4.38 8.52
N THR A 16 13.06 -4.80 9.51
CA THR A 16 14.23 -4.05 9.97
C THR A 16 15.49 -4.77 9.49
N ILE A 17 16.38 -4.05 8.80
CA ILE A 17 17.70 -4.52 8.39
C ILE A 17 18.71 -3.55 8.98
N GLU A 18 19.57 -4.03 9.88
CA GLU A 18 20.50 -3.18 10.64
C GLU A 18 19.75 -2.01 11.33
N ASN A 19 20.10 -0.76 11.00
CA ASN A 19 19.47 0.46 11.51
C ASN A 19 18.39 1.02 10.57
N THR A 20 17.96 0.23 9.58
CA THR A 20 17.01 0.65 8.55
C THR A 20 15.69 -0.06 8.73
N ARG A 21 14.60 0.69 8.97
CA ARG A 21 13.24 0.15 9.00
C ARG A 21 12.57 0.38 7.65
N ILE A 22 12.13 -0.70 7.04
CA ILE A 22 11.53 -0.75 5.71
C ILE A 22 10.07 -1.14 5.87
N THR A 23 9.15 -0.23 5.55
CA THR A 23 7.70 -0.46 5.64
C THR A 23 7.09 -0.44 4.24
N PRO A 24 6.69 -1.61 3.69
CA PRO A 24 6.02 -1.65 2.40
C PRO A 24 4.65 -0.98 2.46
N GLN A 25 4.34 -0.19 1.42
CA GLN A 25 3.06 0.49 1.24
C GLN A 25 2.33 -0.04 0.00
N SER A 26 1.03 -0.23 0.14
CA SER A 26 0.14 -0.62 -0.95
C SER A 26 -1.17 0.15 -0.89
N LYS A 27 -1.84 0.28 -2.02
CA LYS A 27 -3.23 0.74 -2.10
C LYS A 27 -4.14 -0.46 -2.34
N LEU A 28 -5.18 -0.54 -1.55
CA LEU A 28 -6.31 -1.43 -1.74
C LEU A 28 -7.40 -0.68 -2.49
N PHE A 29 -7.82 -1.22 -3.63
CA PHE A 29 -8.98 -0.77 -4.37
C PHE A 29 -10.06 -1.83 -4.27
N THR A 30 -11.21 -1.47 -3.70
CA THR A 30 -12.35 -2.38 -3.56
C THR A 30 -13.55 -1.82 -4.31
N VAL A 31 -14.17 -2.68 -5.12
CA VAL A 31 -15.46 -2.43 -5.76
C VAL A 31 -16.45 -3.46 -5.24
N GLU A 32 -17.51 -2.97 -4.61
CA GLU A 32 -18.55 -3.82 -4.03
C GLU A 32 -19.88 -3.61 -4.73
N ARG A 33 -20.52 -4.73 -5.08
CA ARG A 33 -21.85 -4.85 -5.68
C ARG A 33 -22.62 -5.95 -4.93
N PRO A 34 -23.96 -5.96 -4.98
CA PRO A 34 -24.75 -6.93 -4.22
C PRO A 34 -24.41 -8.41 -4.49
N SER A 35 -23.92 -8.74 -5.68
CA SER A 35 -23.62 -10.11 -6.10
C SER A 35 -22.13 -10.41 -6.24
N PHE A 36 -21.25 -9.42 -6.10
CA PHE A 36 -19.81 -9.64 -6.23
C PHE A 36 -18.96 -8.55 -5.58
N GLN A 37 -17.74 -8.92 -5.23
CA GLN A 37 -16.71 -8.01 -4.74
C GLN A 37 -15.43 -8.21 -5.57
N ILE A 38 -14.83 -7.10 -5.99
CA ILE A 38 -13.48 -7.09 -6.60
C ILE A 38 -12.55 -6.38 -5.63
N ILE A 39 -11.44 -7.04 -5.29
CA ILE A 39 -10.40 -6.51 -4.42
C ILE A 39 -9.08 -6.52 -5.20
N TRP A 40 -8.46 -5.36 -5.34
CA TRP A 40 -7.17 -5.21 -6.01
C TRP A 40 -6.13 -4.62 -5.05
N HIS A 41 -5.03 -5.33 -4.85
CA HIS A 41 -3.89 -4.85 -4.06
C HIS A 41 -2.78 -4.37 -5.00
N ARG A 42 -2.47 -3.08 -4.97
CA ARG A 42 -1.37 -2.51 -5.77
C ARG A 42 -0.24 -2.01 -4.85
N PRO A 43 0.98 -2.53 -4.95
CA PRO A 43 2.15 -1.92 -4.32
C PRO A 43 2.32 -0.48 -4.82
N THR A 44 2.57 0.47 -3.92
CA THR A 44 2.71 1.89 -4.29
C THR A 44 4.04 2.51 -3.89
N GLY A 45 4.73 1.90 -2.94
CA GLY A 45 6.00 2.42 -2.48
C GLY A 45 6.52 1.69 -1.26
N VAL A 46 7.66 2.16 -0.79
CA VAL A 46 8.31 1.68 0.42
C VAL A 46 8.69 2.90 1.24
N LEU A 47 8.27 2.93 2.50
CA LEU A 47 8.73 3.90 3.48
C LEU A 47 10.02 3.34 4.09
N ILE A 48 11.10 4.11 4.03
CA ILE A 48 12.39 3.75 4.60
C ILE A 48 12.72 4.78 5.69
N GLU A 49 12.97 4.28 6.89
CA GLU A 49 13.37 5.06 8.05
C GLU A 49 14.80 4.64 8.45
N GLU A 50 15.75 5.56 8.37
CA GLU A 50 17.17 5.37 8.67
C GLU A 50 17.61 6.44 9.66
N GLU A 51 17.92 6.06 10.91
CA GLU A 51 18.44 6.87 12.02
C GLU A 51 17.69 8.19 12.33
N ASN A 52 17.67 9.15 11.39
CA ASN A 52 16.96 10.43 11.48
C ASN A 52 16.34 10.89 10.13
N ARG A 53 16.25 9.99 9.15
CA ARG A 53 15.71 10.28 7.82
C ARG A 53 14.56 9.33 7.52
N THR A 54 13.43 9.92 7.16
CA THR A 54 12.29 9.20 6.62
C THR A 54 12.18 9.55 5.14
N LYS A 55 12.29 8.54 4.26
CA LYS A 55 12.14 8.69 2.82
C LYS A 55 11.05 7.75 2.30
N VAL A 56 10.26 8.21 1.34
CA VAL A 56 9.33 7.36 0.61
C VAL A 56 9.92 7.10 -0.76
N VAL A 57 10.13 5.82 -1.07
CA VAL A 57 10.53 5.37 -2.41
C VAL A 57 9.28 4.90 -3.13
N PRO A 58 8.73 5.68 -4.09
CA PRO A 58 7.56 5.25 -4.85
C PRO A 58 7.90 4.09 -5.77
N ILE A 59 6.95 3.15 -5.91
CA ILE A 59 7.00 2.13 -6.97
C ILE A 59 6.24 2.72 -8.15
N TRP A 60 6.96 3.08 -9.20
CA TRP A 60 6.37 3.51 -10.46
C TRP A 60 6.03 2.27 -11.27
N ASP A 61 4.74 1.95 -11.31
CA ASP A 61 4.20 0.87 -12.11
C ASP A 61 3.68 1.46 -13.43
N VAL A 62 4.39 1.16 -14.52
CA VAL A 62 4.17 1.70 -15.88
C VAL A 62 3.30 0.78 -16.75
N THR A 63 2.67 -0.24 -16.14
CA THR A 63 1.84 -1.23 -16.84
C THR A 63 0.52 -0.64 -17.31
#